data_AF-A0A8K0P7Y6-F1
#
_entry.id   AF-A0A8K0P7Y6-F1
#
_cell.length_a   1.000
_cell.length_b   1.000
_cell.length_c   1.000
_cell.angle_alpha   90.00
_cell.angle_beta   90.00
_cell.angle_gamma   90.00
#
_symmetry.space_group_name_H-M   'P 1'
#
loop_
_entity.id
_entity.type
_entity.pdbx_description
1 polymer ?
#
loop_
_entity_poly.entity_id
_entity_poly.type
_entity_poly.pdbx_seq_one_letter_code
_entity_poly.pdbx_strand_id
1 'polypeptide(L)'
;MSEESSILDGENTLHSCPLIISGFEIKRRFFFALRLLGIGLGSAKKFCGIIDLPPPVAQKSYDAIVKNIHWGCSTVSTVLFRKAVMEEREALKKEGLNEIEFTVSGDGSWKKRGFASLIGLASLIGWYTGKILDVLVKSSSCKSCEYWEDKIGPAEYEEWKAEYDS
;
A
#
# COMPACT_ATOMS: atom_id res chain seq x y z
N MET A 1 -26.25 46.55 -2.72
CA MET A 1 -27.47 45.84 -3.15
C MET A 1 -27.47 45.95 -4.66
N SER A 2 -26.92 45.04 -5.44
CA SER A 2 -26.92 43.58 -5.34
C SER A 2 -25.77 43.04 -6.18
N GLU A 3 -24.82 42.32 -5.57
CA GLU A 3 -23.94 41.38 -6.26
C GLU A 3 -24.37 40.00 -5.80
N GLU A 4 -25.08 39.28 -6.65
CA GLU A 4 -25.24 37.83 -6.54
C GLU A 4 -25.65 37.30 -7.91
N SER A 5 -25.24 36.06 -8.20
CA SER A 5 -25.56 35.26 -9.40
C SER A 5 -24.57 35.31 -10.56
N SER A 6 -23.41 34.66 -10.40
CA SER A 6 -22.87 33.80 -11.46
C SER A 6 -21.83 32.81 -10.91
N ILE A 7 -22.28 31.78 -10.19
CA ILE A 7 -21.45 30.58 -9.94
C ILE A 7 -22.34 29.34 -10.02
N LEU A 8 -22.86 29.02 -11.20
CA LEU A 8 -23.35 27.67 -11.53
C LEU A 8 -23.35 27.49 -13.06
N ASP A 9 -22.19 27.59 -13.71
CA ASP A 9 -22.02 27.06 -15.06
C ASP A 9 -21.41 25.67 -14.99
N GLY A 10 -22.20 24.70 -15.42
CA GLY A 10 -21.95 23.27 -15.33
C GLY A 10 -20.93 22.77 -16.35
N GLU A 11 -19.65 23.05 -16.09
CA GLU A 11 -18.58 22.20 -16.60
C GLU A 11 -17.90 21.48 -15.43
N ASN A 12 -17.91 20.14 -15.46
CA ASN A 12 -17.11 19.29 -14.57
C ASN A 12 -15.62 19.36 -14.94
N THR A 13 -15.07 20.56 -15.12
CA THR A 13 -13.72 20.79 -15.61
C THR A 13 -12.93 21.57 -14.56
N LEU A 14 -12.11 20.86 -13.80
CA LEU A 14 -11.04 21.49 -13.04
C LEU A 14 -9.82 21.52 -13.96
N HIS A 15 -9.52 22.68 -14.56
CA HIS A 15 -8.55 22.81 -15.67
C HIS A 15 -7.16 22.21 -15.39
N SER A 16 -6.72 22.19 -14.12
CA SER A 16 -5.44 21.59 -13.71
C SER A 16 -5.52 20.13 -13.27
N CYS A 17 -6.72 19.52 -13.29
CA CYS A 17 -7.00 18.22 -12.71
C CYS A 17 -8.08 17.48 -13.50
N PRO A 18 -7.71 16.60 -14.46
CA PRO A 18 -8.68 15.89 -15.26
C PRO A 18 -9.62 15.02 -14.42
N LEU A 19 -10.85 14.89 -14.89
CA LEU A 19 -11.80 13.91 -14.39
C LEU A 19 -11.40 12.53 -14.94
N ILE A 20 -10.99 11.61 -14.06
CA ILE A 20 -10.61 10.26 -14.47
C ILE A 20 -11.71 9.29 -14.03
N ILE A 21 -12.43 8.74 -15.02
CA ILE A 21 -13.57 7.83 -14.86
C ILE A 21 -14.73 8.50 -14.12
N SER A 22 -14.64 8.58 -12.79
CA SER A 22 -15.69 9.11 -11.91
C SER A 22 -15.15 10.02 -10.81
N GLY A 23 -13.85 10.39 -10.85
CA GLY A 23 -13.26 11.26 -9.84
C GLY A 23 -12.10 12.10 -10.37
N PHE A 24 -12.04 13.35 -9.94
CA PHE A 24 -10.94 14.26 -10.26
C PHE A 24 -9.61 13.72 -9.74
N GLU A 25 -8.58 13.83 -10.58
CA GLU A 25 -7.23 13.35 -10.28
C GLU A 25 -6.67 13.92 -8.96
N ILE A 26 -7.05 15.15 -8.60
CA ILE A 26 -6.61 15.82 -7.37
C ILE A 26 -6.86 14.98 -6.11
N LYS A 27 -7.97 14.23 -6.06
CA LYS A 27 -8.30 13.37 -4.92
C LYS A 27 -7.25 12.27 -4.74
N ARG A 28 -6.74 11.71 -5.85
CA ARG A 28 -5.67 10.70 -5.84
C ARG A 28 -4.35 11.31 -5.41
N ARG A 29 -3.97 12.47 -5.96
CA ARG A 29 -2.73 13.18 -5.61
C ARG A 29 -2.70 13.59 -4.13
N PHE A 30 -3.82 14.11 -3.64
CA PHE A 30 -4.00 14.48 -2.23
C PHE A 30 -3.75 13.28 -1.32
N PHE A 31 -4.40 12.14 -1.57
CA PHE A 31 -4.19 10.95 -0.76
C PHE A 31 -2.83 10.29 -0.95
N PHE A 32 -2.22 10.38 -2.13
CA PHE A 32 -0.85 9.92 -2.33
C PHE A 32 0.12 10.70 -1.43
N ALA A 33 0.04 12.04 -1.44
CA ALA A 33 0.86 12.89 -0.57
C ALA A 33 0.62 12.61 0.92
N LEU A 34 -0.64 12.53 1.35
CA LEU A 34 -0.97 12.16 2.73
C LEU A 34 -0.42 10.79 3.10
N ARG A 35 -0.42 9.83 2.16
CA ARG A 35 0.04 8.49 2.46
C ARG A 35 1.54 8.39 2.62
N LEU A 36 2.32 9.20 1.89
CA LEU A 36 3.76 9.40 2.13
C LEU A 36 4.04 9.97 3.53
N LEU A 37 3.15 10.81 4.05
CA LEU A 37 3.22 11.36 5.41
C LEU A 37 2.69 10.40 6.49
N GLY A 38 2.28 9.18 6.13
CA GLY A 38 1.69 8.23 7.06
C GLY A 38 0.26 8.58 7.50
N ILE A 39 -0.40 9.51 6.82
CA ILE A 39 -1.74 10.00 7.15
C ILE A 39 -2.82 9.17 6.44
N GLY A 40 -3.84 8.76 7.19
CA GLY A 40 -5.02 8.03 6.70
C GLY A 40 -6.27 8.90 6.59
N LEU A 41 -7.38 8.32 6.12
CA LEU A 41 -8.63 9.03 5.88
C LEU A 41 -9.17 9.80 7.11
N GLY A 42 -9.10 9.21 8.30
CA GLY A 42 -9.60 9.86 9.52
C GLY A 42 -8.90 11.18 9.81
N SER A 43 -7.57 11.18 9.71
CA SER A 43 -6.76 12.40 9.87
C SER A 43 -6.93 13.36 8.69
N ALA A 44 -7.12 12.85 7.47
CA ALA A 44 -7.43 13.68 6.29
C ALA A 44 -8.75 14.45 6.46
N LYS A 45 -9.80 13.80 7.00
CA LYS A 45 -11.08 14.45 7.32
C LYS A 45 -10.91 15.55 8.36
N LYS A 46 -10.13 15.29 9.42
CA LYS A 46 -9.81 16.31 10.44
C LYS A 46 -9.06 17.49 9.84
N PHE A 47 -8.05 17.21 9.02
CA PHE A 47 -7.28 18.23 8.31
C PHE A 47 -8.20 19.15 7.49
N CYS A 48 -9.05 18.57 6.62
CA CYS A 48 -10.01 19.35 5.83
C CYS A 48 -10.95 20.18 6.72
N GLY A 49 -11.46 19.61 7.82
CA GLY A 49 -12.30 20.36 8.77
C GLY A 49 -11.60 21.53 9.45
N ILE A 50 -10.28 21.44 9.71
CA ILE A 50 -9.49 22.54 10.31
C ILE A 50 -9.32 23.71 9.33
N ILE A 51 -9.22 23.42 8.03
CA ILE A 51 -9.03 24.43 6.98
C ILE A 51 -10.33 24.80 6.25
N ASP A 52 -11.47 24.48 6.87
CA ASP A 52 -12.82 24.77 6.33
C ASP A 52 -13.09 24.20 4.93
N LEU A 53 -12.62 22.98 4.68
CA LEU A 53 -12.91 22.21 3.47
C LEU A 53 -13.87 21.04 3.75
N PRO A 54 -14.71 20.66 2.77
CA PRO A 54 -15.55 19.49 2.89
C PRO A 54 -14.71 18.20 3.03
N PRO A 55 -15.29 17.12 3.57
CA PRO A 55 -14.61 15.83 3.63
C PRO A 55 -14.08 15.40 2.25
N PRO A 56 -12.82 14.94 2.15
CA PRO A 56 -12.15 14.81 0.86
C PRO A 56 -12.78 13.74 -0.04
N VAL A 57 -13.14 12.59 0.54
CA VAL A 57 -13.81 11.46 -0.15
C VAL A 57 -14.58 10.58 0.83
N ALA A 58 -15.51 9.78 0.31
CA ALA A 58 -16.13 8.66 1.02
C ALA A 58 -15.15 7.48 1.22
N GLN A 59 -15.44 6.60 2.18
CA GLN A 59 -14.60 5.44 2.52
C GLN A 59 -14.31 4.56 1.29
N LYS A 60 -15.34 4.18 0.52
CA LYS A 60 -15.19 3.35 -0.68
C LYS A 60 -14.20 3.94 -1.70
N SER A 61 -14.26 5.25 -1.91
CA SER A 61 -13.34 5.95 -2.82
C SER A 61 -11.92 5.99 -2.26
N TYR A 62 -11.76 6.20 -0.95
CA TYR A 62 -10.46 6.12 -0.29
C TYR A 62 -9.83 4.73 -0.44
N ASP A 63 -10.61 3.67 -0.19
CA ASP A 63 -10.12 2.29 -0.29
C ASP A 63 -9.67 1.97 -1.72
N ALA A 64 -10.42 2.42 -2.73
CA ALA A 64 -10.03 2.29 -4.13
C ALA A 64 -8.72 3.04 -4.45
N ILE A 65 -8.54 4.25 -3.91
CA ILE A 65 -7.29 5.03 -4.08
C ILE A 65 -6.11 4.30 -3.43
N VAL A 66 -6.25 3.85 -2.19
CA VAL A 66 -5.20 3.12 -1.48
C VAL A 66 -4.86 1.81 -2.17
N LYS A 67 -5.85 1.10 -2.71
CA LYS A 67 -5.63 -0.12 -3.51
C LYS A 67 -4.81 0.17 -4.77
N ASN A 68 -5.11 1.27 -5.46
CA ASN A 68 -4.33 1.68 -6.63
C ASN A 68 -2.89 2.05 -6.27
N ILE A 69 -2.69 2.78 -5.17
CA ILE A 69 -1.34 3.10 -4.67
C ILE A 69 -0.58 1.81 -4.35
N HIS A 70 -1.21 0.89 -3.61
CA HIS A 70 -0.63 -0.39 -3.27
C HIS A 70 -0.21 -1.16 -4.53
N TRP A 71 -1.08 -1.30 -5.52
CA TRP A 71 -0.78 -2.02 -6.75
C TRP A 71 0.41 -1.40 -7.52
N GLY A 72 0.44 -0.06 -7.62
CA GLY A 72 1.57 0.66 -8.22
C GLY A 72 2.87 0.40 -7.46
N CYS A 73 2.86 0.52 -6.13
CA CYS A 73 4.02 0.25 -5.29
C CYS A 73 4.49 -1.20 -5.44
N SER A 74 3.60 -2.19 -5.34
CA SER A 74 3.94 -3.62 -5.46
C SER A 74 4.57 -3.95 -6.82
N THR A 75 4.05 -3.35 -7.90
CA THR A 75 4.61 -3.54 -9.25
C THR A 75 6.03 -3.00 -9.33
N VAL A 76 6.26 -1.78 -8.85
CA VAL A 76 7.59 -1.16 -8.84
C VAL A 76 8.55 -1.93 -7.94
N SER A 77 8.13 -2.31 -6.73
CA SER A 77 8.92 -3.12 -5.81
C SER A 77 9.36 -4.44 -6.45
N THR A 78 8.47 -5.13 -7.16
CA THR A 78 8.82 -6.39 -7.87
C THR A 78 9.95 -6.19 -8.89
N VAL A 79 9.90 -5.09 -9.67
CA VAL A 79 10.95 -4.76 -10.64
C VAL A 79 12.28 -4.45 -9.92
N LEU A 80 12.21 -3.70 -8.82
CA LEU A 80 13.39 -3.33 -8.03
C LEU A 80 14.04 -4.56 -7.35
N PHE A 81 13.24 -5.47 -6.79
CA PHE A 81 13.72 -6.69 -6.17
C PHE A 81 14.43 -7.60 -7.19
N ARG A 82 13.84 -7.80 -8.37
CA ARG A 82 14.50 -8.54 -9.46
C ARG A 82 15.83 -7.92 -9.84
N LYS A 83 15.89 -6.60 -9.95
CA LYS A 83 17.13 -5.88 -10.24
C LYS A 83 18.15 -6.07 -9.12
N ALA A 84 17.74 -5.95 -7.86
CA ALA A 84 18.62 -6.15 -6.71
C ALA A 84 19.20 -7.58 -6.66
N VAL A 85 18.38 -8.60 -6.96
CA VAL A 85 18.84 -9.99 -7.07
C VAL A 85 19.88 -10.13 -8.18
N MET A 86 19.66 -9.54 -9.36
CA MET A 86 20.65 -9.60 -10.46
C MET A 86 21.97 -8.93 -10.09
N GLU A 87 21.92 -7.77 -9.45
CA GLU A 87 23.11 -7.05 -8.99
C GLU A 87 23.86 -7.85 -7.89
N GLU A 88 23.13 -8.55 -7.01
CA GLU A 88 23.71 -9.45 -6.01
C GLU A 88 24.40 -10.66 -6.66
N ARG A 89 23.81 -11.23 -7.72
CA ARG A 89 24.47 -12.29 -8.52
C ARG A 89 25.75 -11.81 -9.16
N GLU A 90 25.75 -10.61 -9.71
CA GLU A 90 26.95 -10.01 -10.29
C GLU A 90 28.04 -9.74 -9.25
N ALA A 91 27.66 -9.40 -8.01
CA ALA A 91 28.60 -9.28 -6.91
C ALA A 91 29.22 -10.64 -6.54
N LEU A 92 28.40 -11.70 -6.44
CA LEU A 92 28.87 -13.08 -6.20
C LEU A 92 29.87 -13.54 -7.28
N LYS A 93 29.59 -13.26 -8.57
CA LYS A 93 30.52 -13.56 -9.68
C LYS A 93 31.89 -12.93 -9.48
N LYS A 94 31.92 -11.66 -9.05
CA LYS A 94 33.18 -10.90 -8.86
C LYS A 94 34.03 -11.48 -7.74
N GLU A 95 33.39 -12.03 -6.72
CA GLU A 95 34.03 -12.75 -5.62
C GLU A 95 34.41 -14.20 -5.97
N GLY A 96 34.07 -14.68 -7.18
CA GLY A 96 34.34 -16.04 -7.62
C GLY A 96 33.44 -17.09 -6.96
N LEU A 97 32.27 -16.69 -6.45
CA LEU A 97 31.32 -17.54 -5.75
C LEU A 97 30.18 -18.03 -6.66
N ASN A 98 29.42 -19.01 -6.16
CA ASN A 98 28.25 -19.55 -6.85
C ASN A 98 27.10 -18.51 -6.89
N GLU A 99 26.60 -18.21 -8.08
CA GLU A 99 25.59 -17.18 -8.34
C GLU A 99 24.17 -17.52 -7.90
N ILE A 100 23.92 -18.77 -7.52
CA ILE A 100 22.61 -19.22 -7.04
C ILE A 100 22.55 -19.36 -5.52
N GLU A 101 23.69 -19.31 -4.84
CA GLU A 101 23.78 -19.43 -3.38
C GLU A 101 23.99 -18.06 -2.75
N PHE A 102 22.90 -17.46 -2.28
CA PHE A 102 22.93 -16.14 -1.69
C PHE A 102 23.19 -16.22 -0.19
N THR A 103 24.20 -15.47 0.26
CA THR A 103 24.28 -15.07 1.67
C THR A 103 23.40 -13.85 1.86
N VAL A 104 22.53 -13.87 2.86
CA VAL A 104 21.53 -12.84 3.10
C VAL A 104 21.48 -12.48 4.57
N SER A 105 21.16 -11.21 4.83
CA SER A 105 20.76 -10.72 6.14
C SER A 105 19.24 -10.51 6.17
N GLY A 106 18.64 -10.58 7.34
CA GLY A 106 17.21 -10.35 7.54
C GLY A 106 16.99 -9.27 8.60
N ASP A 107 16.06 -8.35 8.34
CA ASP A 107 15.58 -7.38 9.32
C ASP A 107 14.05 -7.38 9.37
N GLY A 108 13.48 -6.90 10.47
CA GLY A 108 12.05 -6.91 10.70
C GLY A 108 11.55 -5.68 11.44
N SER A 109 10.32 -5.28 11.14
CA SER A 109 9.66 -4.15 11.79
C SER A 109 8.19 -4.43 12.08
N TRP A 110 7.62 -3.67 13.01
CA TRP A 110 6.22 -3.76 13.40
C TRP A 110 5.50 -2.47 13.04
N LYS A 111 4.24 -2.58 12.61
CA LYS A 111 3.43 -1.40 12.25
C LYS A 111 3.24 -0.41 13.41
N LYS A 112 3.31 -0.89 14.66
CA LYS A 112 3.23 -0.07 15.87
C LYS A 112 4.49 -0.29 16.71
N ARG A 113 4.98 0.78 17.35
CA ARG A 113 6.10 0.71 18.30
C ARG A 113 5.73 -0.18 19.49
N GLY A 114 6.71 -0.92 20.03
CA GLY A 114 6.57 -1.69 21.27
C GLY A 114 6.14 -3.15 21.09
N PHE A 115 6.45 -3.79 19.96
CA PHE A 115 6.19 -5.22 19.66
C PHE A 115 4.73 -5.70 19.81
N ALA A 116 3.78 -4.82 20.12
CA ALA A 116 2.36 -5.14 20.30
C ALA A 116 1.54 -5.03 19.00
N SER A 117 2.19 -5.01 17.84
CA SER A 117 1.48 -4.91 16.57
C SER A 117 1.09 -6.27 16.05
N LEU A 118 -0.17 -6.41 15.64
CA LEU A 118 -0.64 -7.61 14.95
C LEU A 118 -0.10 -7.71 13.52
N ILE A 119 0.56 -6.66 13.01
CA ILE A 119 1.11 -6.60 11.65
C ILE A 119 2.61 -6.35 11.73
N GLY A 120 3.37 -7.29 11.16
CA GLY A 120 4.82 -7.24 11.01
C GLY A 120 5.26 -7.23 9.55
N LEU A 121 6.46 -6.74 9.32
CA LEU A 121 7.19 -6.73 8.05
C LEU A 121 8.53 -7.39 8.30
N ALA A 122 8.95 -8.29 7.41
CA ALA A 122 10.32 -8.79 7.33
C ALA A 122 10.91 -8.41 5.97
N SER A 123 12.19 -8.08 5.93
CA SER A 123 12.95 -7.77 4.72
C SER A 123 14.16 -8.68 4.63
N LEU A 124 14.40 -9.22 3.43
CA LEU A 124 15.59 -9.96 3.07
C LEU A 124 16.57 -9.03 2.37
N ILE A 125 17.82 -9.00 2.83
CA ILE A 125 18.85 -8.04 2.40
C ILE A 125 20.05 -8.82 1.85
N GLY A 126 20.51 -8.48 0.65
CA GLY A 126 21.69 -9.07 0.03
C GLY A 126 22.95 -8.68 0.80
N TRP A 127 23.81 -9.65 1.08
CA TRP A 127 25.02 -9.44 1.86
C TRP A 127 26.02 -8.51 1.16
N TYR A 128 26.19 -8.67 -0.15
CA TYR A 128 27.21 -7.95 -0.90
C TYR A 128 26.74 -6.57 -1.37
N THR A 129 25.48 -6.44 -1.79
CA THR A 129 24.94 -5.15 -2.27
C THR A 129 24.28 -4.32 -1.18
N GLY A 130 23.90 -4.92 -0.05
CA GLY A 130 23.10 -4.28 0.99
C GLY A 130 21.69 -3.89 0.53
N LYS A 131 21.22 -4.42 -0.61
CA LYS A 131 19.90 -4.10 -1.18
C LYS A 131 18.85 -5.09 -0.71
N ILE A 132 17.61 -4.63 -0.64
CA ILE A 132 16.46 -5.47 -0.31
C ILE A 132 16.17 -6.39 -1.52
N LEU A 133 16.25 -7.69 -1.28
CA LEU A 133 15.97 -8.74 -2.25
C LEU A 133 14.49 -9.15 -2.23
N ASP A 134 13.86 -9.11 -1.06
CA ASP A 134 12.43 -9.40 -0.90
C ASP A 134 11.87 -8.81 0.40
N VAL A 135 10.55 -8.65 0.47
CA VAL A 135 9.85 -8.26 1.70
C VAL A 135 8.59 -9.09 1.91
N LEU A 136 8.34 -9.47 3.16
CA LEU A 136 7.18 -10.24 3.57
C LEU A 136 6.40 -9.50 4.65
N VAL A 137 5.12 -9.24 4.40
CA VAL A 137 4.20 -8.71 5.40
C VAL A 137 3.43 -9.88 6.03
N LYS A 138 3.46 -9.98 7.35
CA LYS A 138 2.69 -10.99 8.11
C LYS A 138 1.73 -10.31 9.07
N SER A 139 0.57 -10.91 9.23
CA SER A 139 -0.45 -10.48 10.17
C SER A 139 -0.81 -11.66 11.08
N SER A 140 -0.89 -11.41 12.37
CA SER A 140 -1.42 -12.37 13.36
C SER A 140 -2.95 -12.28 13.51
N SER A 141 -3.58 -11.38 12.77
CA SER A 141 -5.04 -11.27 12.66
C SER A 141 -5.49 -11.40 11.20
N CYS A 142 -6.55 -12.16 10.96
CA CYS A 142 -7.11 -12.38 9.63
C CYS A 142 -8.61 -12.10 9.64
N LYS A 143 -9.04 -10.95 9.09
CA LYS A 143 -10.46 -10.57 9.06
C LYS A 143 -11.31 -11.45 8.16
N SER A 144 -10.72 -11.96 7.07
CA SER A 144 -11.39 -12.97 6.24
C SER A 144 -11.62 -14.25 7.02
N CYS A 145 -10.63 -14.70 7.78
CA CYS A 145 -10.71 -15.90 8.60
C CYS A 145 -11.77 -15.76 9.69
N GLU A 146 -11.75 -14.65 10.45
CA GLU A 146 -12.79 -14.32 11.44
C GLU A 146 -14.19 -14.31 10.81
N TYR A 147 -14.32 -13.80 9.59
CA TYR A 147 -15.61 -13.74 8.91
C TYR A 147 -16.10 -15.12 8.47
N TRP A 148 -15.23 -15.97 7.93
CA TRP A 148 -15.63 -17.28 7.39
C TRP A 148 -15.79 -18.34 8.47
N GLU A 149 -15.03 -18.26 9.57
CA GLU A 149 -15.17 -19.15 10.74
C GLU A 149 -16.61 -19.17 11.27
N ASP A 150 -17.31 -18.03 11.22
CA ASP A 150 -18.71 -17.89 11.64
C ASP A 150 -19.74 -18.29 10.56
N LYS A 151 -19.30 -18.64 9.33
CA LYS A 151 -20.17 -18.77 8.15
C LYS A 151 -20.22 -20.16 7.53
N ILE A 152 -19.16 -20.95 7.67
CA ILE A 152 -19.02 -22.26 7.02
C ILE A 152 -18.64 -23.34 8.03
N GLY A 153 -18.90 -24.59 7.69
CA GLY A 153 -18.56 -25.72 8.56
C GLY A 153 -17.04 -25.93 8.67
N PRO A 154 -16.54 -26.68 9.68
CA PRO A 154 -15.10 -26.87 9.89
C PRO A 154 -14.35 -27.44 8.66
N ALA A 155 -14.95 -28.38 7.94
CA ALA A 155 -14.33 -28.98 6.75
C ALA A 155 -14.23 -27.98 5.58
N GLU A 156 -15.31 -27.24 5.30
CA GLU A 156 -15.34 -26.19 4.28
C GLU A 156 -14.38 -25.04 4.61
N TYR A 157 -14.22 -24.73 5.90
CA TYR A 157 -13.27 -23.73 6.37
C TYR A 157 -11.82 -24.14 6.09
N GLU A 158 -11.44 -25.38 6.38
CA GLU A 158 -10.08 -25.87 6.12
C GLU A 158 -9.78 -25.90 4.61
N GLU A 159 -10.74 -26.30 3.77
CA GLU A 159 -10.59 -26.23 2.31
C GLU A 159 -10.41 -24.79 1.81
N TRP A 160 -11.27 -23.87 2.26
CA TRP A 160 -11.16 -22.46 1.93
C TRP A 160 -9.83 -21.86 2.38
N LYS A 161 -9.39 -22.18 3.60
CA LYS A 161 -8.16 -21.66 4.18
C LYS A 161 -6.92 -22.17 3.45
N ALA A 162 -6.93 -23.43 3.03
CA ALA A 162 -5.84 -24.00 2.23
C ALA A 162 -5.71 -23.30 0.86
N GLU A 163 -6.82 -22.98 0.20
CA GLU A 163 -6.83 -22.19 -1.03
C GLU A 163 -6.44 -20.72 -0.79
N TYR A 164 -6.83 -20.15 0.35
CA TYR A 164 -6.55 -18.77 0.70
C TYR A 164 -5.07 -18.51 1.05
N ASP A 165 -4.40 -19.51 1.64
CA ASP A 165 -2.99 -19.44 2.05
C ASP A 165 -2.00 -19.90 0.96
N SER A 166 -2.47 -20.52 -0.13
CA SER A 166 -1.66 -20.95 -1.29
C SER A 166 -1.27 -19.82 -2.24
#